data_AF-A0A3B7A9I2-F1
#
_entry.id   AF-A0A3B7A9I2-F1
#
_cell.length_a   1.000
_cell.length_b   1.000
_cell.length_c   1.000
_cell.angle_alpha   90.00
_cell.angle_beta   90.00
_cell.angle_gamma   90.00
#
_symmetry.space_group_name_H-M   'P 1'
#
loop_
_entity.id
_entity.type
_entity.pdbx_description
1 polymer ?
#
loop_
_entity_poly.entity_id
_entity_poly.type
_entity_poly.pdbx_seq_one_letter_code
_entity_poly.pdbx_strand_id
1 'polypeptide(L)'
;MTDKAASLFPATSLIRHISLAKLLPFFRKGNIQDSLSPQLGSSVFSLPDYSAHFVAEDDICPLVEAEVFMLFGRKSDAEKALASGLKSGRITARAYLRFWSEQAAKRA
;
A
#
# COMPACT_ATOMS: atom_id res chain seq x y z
N MET A 1 26.31 39.60 31.35
CA MET A 1 25.12 38.76 31.58
C MET A 1 25.26 37.54 30.70
N THR A 2 25.51 36.39 31.30
CA THR A 2 25.86 35.13 30.64
C THR A 2 24.87 34.07 31.10
N ASP A 3 23.83 33.84 30.30
CA ASP A 3 22.86 32.78 30.57
C ASP A 3 23.28 31.53 29.80
N LYS A 4 24.02 30.64 30.47
CA LYS A 4 24.26 29.28 29.99
C LYS A 4 23.10 28.40 30.46
N ALA A 5 22.28 28.00 29.49
CA ALA A 5 21.14 27.11 29.65
C ALA A 5 21.50 25.81 30.39
N ALA A 6 20.67 25.47 31.36
CA ALA A 6 20.68 24.19 32.06
C ALA A 6 20.23 23.07 31.10
N SER A 7 21.17 22.23 30.68
CA SER A 7 20.92 20.97 29.98
C SER A 7 20.82 19.85 31.02
N LEU A 8 19.59 19.53 31.43
CA LEU A 8 19.28 18.34 32.23
C LEU A 8 18.08 17.61 31.60
N PHE A 9 18.33 16.92 30.49
CA PHE A 9 17.45 15.86 30.02
C PHE A 9 18.13 14.52 30.29
N PRO A 10 17.69 13.73 31.28
CA PRO A 10 18.22 12.40 31.49
C PRO A 10 17.71 11.47 30.38
N ALA A 11 18.66 10.95 29.60
CA ALA A 11 18.43 9.89 28.63
C ALA A 11 17.90 8.64 29.34
N THR A 12 16.59 8.39 29.23
CA THR A 12 15.99 7.11 29.61
C THR A 12 15.93 6.22 28.38
N SER A 13 17.09 5.67 28.00
CA SER A 13 17.15 4.56 27.04
C SER A 13 16.61 3.30 27.73
N LEU A 14 15.29 3.15 27.66
CA LEU A 14 14.59 1.97 28.14
C LEU A 14 14.79 0.83 27.14
N ILE A 15 16.03 0.34 27.03
CA ILE A 15 16.40 -0.86 26.25
C ILE A 15 15.80 -2.05 27.00
N ARG A 16 14.58 -2.44 26.64
CA ARG A 16 13.97 -3.67 27.11
C ARG A 16 14.68 -4.83 26.41
N HIS A 17 15.56 -5.50 27.14
CA HIS A 17 16.08 -6.81 26.81
C HIS A 17 14.90 -7.79 26.59
N ILE A 18 14.59 -8.11 25.34
CA ILE A 18 13.69 -9.23 25.02
C ILE A 18 14.55 -10.49 25.08
N SER A 19 14.36 -11.28 26.14
CA SER A 19 15.00 -12.59 26.30
C SER A 19 14.53 -13.56 25.20
N LEU A 20 15.49 -14.11 24.44
CA LEU A 20 15.29 -15.11 23.37
C LEU A 20 14.86 -16.51 23.88
N ALA A 21 14.64 -16.68 25.18
CA ALA A 21 14.28 -17.97 25.78
C ALA A 21 12.85 -18.45 25.47
N LYS A 22 12.04 -17.68 24.74
CA LYS A 22 10.68 -18.05 24.31
C LYS A 22 10.58 -18.66 22.90
N LEU A 23 11.70 -18.88 22.22
CA LEU A 23 11.73 -19.26 20.80
C LEU A 23 12.07 -20.73 20.51
N LEU A 24 11.97 -21.63 21.49
CA LEU A 24 12.12 -23.07 21.25
C LEU A 24 11.01 -23.86 21.95
N PRO A 25 10.03 -24.41 21.22
CA PRO A 25 9.19 -25.47 21.76
C PRO A 25 10.01 -26.76 21.80
N PHE A 26 10.23 -27.25 23.02
CA PHE A 26 10.32 -28.67 23.40
C PHE A 26 10.93 -29.64 22.38
N PHE A 27 12.19 -30.03 22.62
CA PHE A 27 12.78 -31.25 22.09
C PHE A 27 11.94 -32.47 22.51
N ARG A 28 10.97 -32.88 21.69
CA ARG A 28 10.35 -34.19 21.79
C ARG A 28 11.10 -35.15 20.89
N LYS A 29 11.99 -35.94 21.51
CA LYS A 29 12.70 -37.06 20.89
C LYS A 29 11.66 -38.12 20.50
N GLY A 30 11.34 -38.19 19.21
CA GLY A 30 10.58 -39.27 18.59
C GLY A 30 11.49 -40.00 17.61
N ASN A 31 11.90 -41.21 17.99
CA ASN A 31 12.67 -42.13 17.17
C ASN A 31 11.76 -42.77 16.14
N ILE A 32 11.87 -42.40 14.85
CA ILE A 32 11.39 -43.21 13.72
C ILE A 32 12.38 -42.99 12.57
N GLN A 33 13.10 -44.05 12.23
CA GLN A 33 13.81 -44.19 10.95
C GLN A 33 12.80 -44.08 9.82
N ASP A 34 13.13 -43.38 8.72
CA ASP A 34 12.69 -43.81 7.40
C ASP A 34 13.60 -43.25 6.30
N SER A 35 14.16 -44.20 5.55
CA SER A 35 14.58 -44.16 4.14
C SER A 35 15.14 -42.86 3.54
N LEU A 36 16.41 -42.95 3.15
CA LEU A 36 17.02 -42.20 2.04
C LEU A 36 16.13 -42.30 0.78
N SER A 37 15.47 -41.19 0.43
CA SER A 37 15.17 -40.85 -0.96
C SER A 37 15.66 -39.43 -1.19
N PRO A 38 16.56 -39.16 -2.16
CA PRO A 38 16.82 -37.80 -2.57
C PRO A 38 15.54 -37.31 -3.26
N GLN A 39 14.71 -36.56 -2.54
CA GLN A 39 13.62 -35.84 -3.17
C GLN A 39 14.24 -34.89 -4.18
N LEU A 40 14.06 -35.22 -5.47
CA LEU A 40 14.37 -34.35 -6.60
C LEU A 40 13.90 -32.94 -6.22
N GLY A 41 14.84 -32.00 -6.17
CA GLY A 41 14.54 -30.61 -5.84
C GLY A 41 13.34 -30.15 -6.65
N SER A 42 12.28 -29.74 -5.96
CA SER A 42 11.13 -29.12 -6.59
C SER A 42 11.66 -27.99 -7.48
N SER A 43 11.52 -28.19 -8.80
CA SER A 43 12.03 -27.27 -9.80
C SER A 43 11.52 -25.87 -9.50
N VAL A 44 12.43 -24.90 -9.44
CA VAL A 44 12.10 -23.47 -9.32
C VAL A 44 11.18 -23.00 -10.46
N PHE A 45 11.06 -23.79 -11.54
CA PHE A 45 10.18 -23.55 -12.69
C PHE A 45 8.72 -24.00 -12.51
N SER A 46 8.36 -24.60 -11.38
CA SER A 46 6.96 -24.97 -11.07
C SER A 46 6.26 -23.99 -10.13
N LEU A 47 6.85 -22.81 -9.88
CA LEU A 47 6.10 -21.73 -9.26
C LEU A 47 4.97 -21.31 -10.22
N PRO A 48 3.71 -21.21 -9.75
CA PRO A 48 2.67 -20.62 -10.56
C PRO A 48 3.11 -19.20 -10.96
N ASP A 49 3.02 -18.90 -12.25
CA ASP A 49 3.29 -17.58 -12.80
C ASP A 49 2.32 -16.57 -12.17
N TYR A 50 2.77 -15.88 -11.12
CA TYR A 50 2.00 -14.84 -10.44
C TYR A 50 1.75 -13.61 -11.34
N SER A 51 2.29 -13.59 -12.57
CA SER A 51 2.02 -12.58 -13.59
C SER A 51 0.53 -12.48 -13.96
N ALA A 52 -0.24 -13.57 -13.84
CA ALA A 52 -1.68 -13.54 -14.10
C ALA A 52 -2.50 -12.71 -13.08
N HIS A 53 -1.95 -12.45 -11.88
CA HIS A 53 -2.61 -11.64 -10.86
C HIS A 53 -2.52 -10.13 -11.11
N PHE A 54 -1.67 -9.68 -12.03
CA PHE A 54 -1.56 -8.27 -12.42
C PHE A 54 -2.49 -7.89 -13.59
N VAL A 55 -3.28 -8.85 -14.13
CA VAL A 55 -4.20 -8.62 -15.25
C VAL A 55 -5.54 -8.03 -14.79
N ALA A 56 -5.82 -8.03 -13.49
CA ALA A 56 -6.87 -7.20 -12.92
C ALA A 56 -6.34 -5.77 -12.84
N GLU A 57 -6.30 -5.08 -13.98
CA GLU A 57 -6.02 -3.64 -13.98
C GLU A 57 -7.08 -2.97 -13.11
N ASP A 58 -6.65 -2.49 -11.95
CA ASP A 58 -7.48 -1.68 -11.07
C ASP A 58 -7.88 -0.42 -11.85
N ASP A 59 -9.08 -0.45 -12.41
CA ASP A 59 -9.66 0.70 -13.09
C ASP A 59 -9.53 1.93 -12.19
N ILE A 60 -8.78 2.92 -12.69
CA ILE A 60 -8.49 4.13 -11.95
C ILE A 60 -9.81 4.85 -11.62
N CYS A 61 -9.92 5.34 -10.39
CA CYS A 61 -11.08 6.11 -9.97
C CYS A 61 -11.28 7.33 -10.91
N PRO A 62 -12.46 7.49 -11.54
CA PRO A 62 -12.69 8.56 -12.51
C PRO A 62 -12.46 9.99 -11.96
N LEU A 63 -12.60 10.19 -10.65
CA LEU A 63 -12.29 11.46 -10.00
C LEU A 63 -10.80 11.78 -10.03
N VAL A 64 -9.96 10.77 -9.81
CA VAL A 64 -8.50 10.91 -9.81
C VAL A 64 -8.02 11.15 -11.23
N GLU A 65 -8.55 10.38 -12.20
CA GLU A 65 -8.25 10.57 -13.61
C GLU A 65 -8.59 11.99 -14.08
N ALA A 66 -9.77 12.50 -13.70
CA ALA A 66 -10.18 13.86 -14.01
C ALA A 66 -9.26 14.93 -13.37
N GLU A 67 -8.77 14.71 -12.16
CA GLU A 67 -7.82 15.63 -11.52
C GLU A 67 -6.49 15.66 -12.27
N VAL A 68 -5.99 14.49 -12.70
CA VAL A 68 -4.79 14.39 -13.53
C VAL A 68 -4.97 15.16 -14.84
N PHE A 69 -6.10 14.98 -15.53
CA PHE A 69 -6.37 15.74 -16.75
C PHE A 69 -6.44 17.26 -16.52
N MET A 70 -6.98 17.70 -15.39
CA MET A 70 -7.01 19.12 -15.02
C MET A 70 -5.61 19.69 -14.77
N LEU A 71 -4.69 18.92 -14.17
CA LEU A 71 -3.29 19.32 -13.99
C LEU A 71 -2.58 19.56 -15.33
N PHE A 72 -2.87 18.73 -16.33
CA PHE A 72 -2.33 18.87 -17.69
C PHE A 72 -3.11 19.88 -18.57
N GLY A 73 -4.09 20.61 -18.00
CA GLY A 73 -4.89 21.58 -18.76
C GLY A 73 -5.91 20.97 -19.72
N ARG A 74 -6.10 19.65 -19.71
CA ARG A 74 -7.02 18.90 -20.59
C ARG A 74 -8.43 18.84 -20.02
N LYS A 75 -9.10 20.00 -19.95
CA LYS A 75 -10.44 20.10 -19.36
C LYS A 75 -11.49 19.21 -20.04
N SER A 76 -11.46 19.09 -21.38
CA SER A 76 -12.41 18.28 -22.14
C SER A 76 -12.31 16.80 -21.80
N ASP A 77 -11.11 16.30 -21.51
CA ASP A 77 -10.91 14.90 -21.19
C ASP A 77 -11.24 14.61 -19.72
N ALA A 78 -11.00 15.57 -18.82
CA ALA A 78 -11.52 15.52 -17.46
C ALA A 78 -13.06 15.40 -17.43
N GLU A 79 -13.75 16.17 -18.27
CA GLU A 79 -15.20 16.11 -18.38
C GLU A 79 -15.69 14.76 -18.91
N LYS A 80 -15.03 14.19 -19.92
CA LYS A 80 -15.35 12.85 -20.44
C LYS A 80 -15.16 11.76 -19.39
N ALA A 81 -14.06 11.79 -18.62
CA ALA A 81 -13.79 10.83 -17.56
C ALA A 81 -14.85 10.91 -16.43
N LEU A 82 -15.25 12.12 -16.06
CA LEU A 82 -16.32 12.29 -15.08
C LEU A 82 -17.69 11.85 -15.61
N ALA A 83 -18.00 12.14 -16.88
CA ALA A 83 -19.23 11.71 -17.52
C ALA A 83 -19.31 10.18 -17.67
N SER A 84 -18.21 9.52 -18.04
CA SER A 84 -18.13 8.06 -18.09
C SER A 84 -18.24 7.44 -16.70
N GLY A 85 -17.61 8.04 -15.69
CA GLY A 85 -17.74 7.66 -14.29
C GLY A 85 -19.18 7.77 -13.77
N LEU A 86 -19.90 8.82 -14.18
CA LEU A 86 -21.28 9.04 -13.76
C LEU A 86 -22.21 8.03 -14.44
N LYS A 87 -22.00 7.76 -15.73
CA LYS A 87 -22.76 6.77 -16.51
C LYS A 87 -22.54 5.34 -16.01
N SER A 88 -21.32 5.00 -15.60
CA SER A 88 -20.98 3.70 -15.02
C SER A 88 -21.40 3.55 -13.55
N GLY A 89 -21.90 4.63 -12.92
CA GLY A 89 -22.28 4.62 -11.50
C GLY A 89 -21.09 4.58 -10.53
N ARG A 90 -19.85 4.71 -11.02
CA ARG A 90 -18.64 4.75 -10.19
C ARG A 90 -18.51 6.04 -9.39
N ILE A 91 -19.13 7.12 -9.87
CA ILE A 91 -19.21 8.39 -9.15
C ILE A 91 -20.65 8.85 -9.04
N THR A 92 -20.95 9.62 -7.99
CA THR A 92 -22.27 10.24 -7.80
C THR A 92 -22.34 11.61 -8.46
N ALA A 93 -23.54 12.05 -8.82
CA ALA A 93 -23.77 13.41 -9.33
C ALA A 93 -23.30 14.50 -8.35
N ARG A 94 -23.37 14.24 -7.05
CA ARG A 94 -22.82 15.14 -6.02
C ARG A 94 -21.30 15.25 -6.10
N ALA A 95 -20.59 14.13 -6.30
CA ALA A 95 -19.14 14.14 -6.48
C ALA A 95 -18.73 14.89 -7.75
N TYR A 96 -19.48 14.73 -8.84
CA TYR A 96 -19.30 15.48 -10.09
C TYR A 96 -19.36 17.00 -9.86
N LEU A 97 -20.42 17.48 -9.21
CA LEU A 97 -20.61 18.91 -8.93
C LEU A 97 -19.53 19.45 -7.98
N ARG A 98 -19.20 18.67 -6.94
CA ARG A 98 -18.18 19.05 -5.97
C ARG A 98 -16.82 19.23 -6.64
N PHE A 99 -16.42 18.31 -7.52
CA PHE A 99 -15.17 18.40 -8.26
C PHE A 99 -15.06 19.76 -8.98
N TRP A 100 -16.08 20.15 -9.75
CA TRP A 100 -16.04 21.42 -10.48
C TRP A 100 -16.04 22.65 -9.57
N SER A 101 -16.75 22.60 -8.43
CA SER A 101 -16.72 23.67 -7.45
C SER A 101 -15.33 23.86 -6.83
N GLU A 102 -14.64 22.76 -6.53
CA GLU A 102 -13.27 22.79 -5.99
C GLU A 102 -12.27 23.29 -7.04
N GLN A 103 -12.43 22.89 -8.30
CA GLN A 103 -11.58 23.39 -9.39
C GLN A 103 -11.78 24.89 -9.65
N ALA A 104 -13.00 25.40 -9.49
CA ALA A 104 -13.26 26.84 -9.56
C ALA A 104 -12.60 27.60 -8.40
N ALA A 105 -12.70 27.06 -7.18
CA ALA A 105 -12.07 27.65 -6.00
C ALA A 105 -10.53 27.65 -6.08
N LYS A 106 -9.93 26.60 -6.65
CA LYS A 106 -8.46 26.52 -6.88
C LYS A 106 -7.94 27.54 -7.91
N ARG A 107 -8.82 28.10 -8.74
CA ARG A 107 -8.47 29.05 -9.81
C ARG A 107 -8.79 30.52 -9.47
N ALA A 108 -9.53 30.75 -8.40
CA ALA A 108 -9.83 32.09 -7.88
C ALA A 108 -8.65 32.59 -7.02
#